data_AF-A0A2D5F9E0-F1
#
_entry.id   AF-A0A2D5F9E0-F1
#
_cell.length_a   1.000
_cell.length_b   1.000
_cell.length_c   1.000
_cell.angle_alpha   90.00
_cell.angle_beta   90.00
_cell.angle_gamma   90.00
#
_symmetry.space_group_name_H-M   'P 1'
#
loop_
_entity.id
_entity.type
_entity.pdbx_description
1 polymer ?
#
loop_
_entity_poly.entity_id
_entity_poly.type
_entity_poly.pdbx_seq_one_letter_code
_entity_poly.pdbx_strand_id
1 'polypeptide(L)' 'MTDKNAPLTVDEISKAADEFFPLFNEILSRMPEGSKIEDTLKVMENVARVAQRNRAEEREKFGFNKLNGGNADG' A
#
# COMPACT_ATOMS: atom_id res chain seq x y z
N MET A 1 0.60 -27.58 8.47
CA MET A 1 1.02 -26.99 7.17
C MET A 1 -0.23 -26.83 6.35
N THR A 2 -0.59 -25.62 5.96
CA THR A 2 -1.75 -25.41 5.09
C THR A 2 -1.36 -25.86 3.69
N ASP A 3 -2.02 -26.89 3.17
CA ASP A 3 -1.82 -27.33 1.80
C ASP A 3 -2.19 -26.17 0.87
N LYS A 4 -1.23 -25.71 0.06
CA LYS A 4 -1.41 -24.56 -0.85
C LYS A 4 -2.52 -24.76 -1.90
N ASN A 5 -3.03 -25.99 -2.03
CA ASN A 5 -4.08 -26.38 -2.97
C ASN A 5 -5.44 -26.62 -2.27
N ALA A 6 -5.53 -26.42 -0.95
CA ALA A 6 -6.80 -26.53 -0.25
C ALA A 6 -7.74 -25.35 -0.63
N PRO A 7 -9.05 -25.56 -0.76
CA PRO A 7 -10.00 -24.47 -0.96
C PRO A 7 -9.93 -23.44 0.17
N LEU A 8 -10.08 -22.16 -0.18
CA LEU A 8 -10.15 -21.09 0.82
C LEU A 8 -11.45 -21.19 1.62
N THR A 9 -11.32 -21.04 2.94
CA THR A 9 -12.45 -20.93 3.85
C THR A 9 -13.03 -19.51 3.82
N VAL A 10 -14.27 -19.38 4.29
CA VAL A 10 -14.93 -18.06 4.42
C VAL A 10 -14.13 -17.15 5.35
N ASP A 11 -13.60 -17.68 6.46
CA ASP A 11 -12.79 -16.91 7.42
C ASP A 11 -11.51 -16.36 6.77
N GLU A 12 -10.84 -17.13 5.92
CA GLU A 12 -9.66 -16.66 5.17
C GLU A 12 -10.02 -15.55 4.18
N ILE A 13 -11.14 -15.67 3.47
CA ILE A 13 -11.62 -14.63 2.55
C ILE A 13 -12.02 -13.37 3.32
N SER A 14 -12.72 -13.50 4.46
CA SER A 14 -13.12 -12.38 5.30
C SER A 14 -11.93 -11.59 5.81
N LYS A 15 -10.88 -12.27 6.29
CA LYS A 15 -9.63 -11.62 6.72
C LYS A 15 -8.94 -10.86 5.59
N ALA A 16 -8.87 -11.47 4.40
CA ALA A 16 -8.31 -10.79 3.22
C ALA A 16 -9.16 -9.56 2.81
N ALA A 17 -10.49 -9.67 2.93
CA ALA A 17 -11.41 -8.58 2.66
C ALA A 17 -11.22 -7.41 3.66
N ASP A 18 -11.03 -7.71 4.94
CA ASP A 18 -10.77 -6.70 5.99
C ASP A 18 -9.47 -5.92 5.73
N GLU A 19 -8.48 -6.52 5.08
CA GLU A 19 -7.26 -5.82 4.65
C GLU A 19 -7.46 -5.04 3.33
N PHE A 20 -8.18 -5.62 2.37
CA PHE A 20 -8.34 -5.07 1.03
C PHE A 20 -9.33 -3.90 0.97
N PHE A 21 -10.52 -4.06 1.53
CA PHE A 21 -11.61 -3.10 1.34
C PHE A 21 -11.35 -1.72 1.97
N PRO A 22 -10.66 -1.55 3.11
CA PRO A 22 -10.32 -0.22 3.59
C PRO A 22 -9.52 0.59 2.55
N LEU A 23 -8.55 -0.06 1.88
CA LEU A 23 -7.75 0.58 0.84
C LEU A 23 -8.59 0.84 -0.42
N PHE A 24 -9.38 -0.14 -0.84
CA PHE A 24 -10.26 0.01 -1.99
C PHE A 24 -11.29 1.13 -1.79
N ASN A 25 -11.93 1.19 -0.62
CA ASN A 25 -12.94 2.19 -0.28
C ASN A 25 -12.36 3.59 -0.20
N GLU A 26 -11.13 3.74 0.28
CA GLU A 26 -10.42 5.03 0.26
C GLU A 26 -10.29 5.56 -1.17
N ILE A 27 -9.95 4.70 -2.13
CA ILE A 27 -9.88 5.08 -3.55
C ILE A 27 -11.28 5.34 -4.10
N LEU A 28 -12.23 4.43 -3.90
CA LEU A 28 -13.60 4.54 -4.42
C LEU A 28 -14.29 5.82 -3.96
N SER A 29 -14.09 6.22 -2.70
CA SER A 29 -14.68 7.45 -2.13
C SER A 29 -14.22 8.74 -2.83
N ARG A 30 -13.09 8.70 -3.55
CA ARG A 30 -12.51 9.81 -4.30
C ARG A 30 -12.80 9.73 -5.80
N MET A 31 -13.40 8.63 -6.26
CA MET A 31 -13.76 8.43 -7.65
C MET A 31 -15.03 9.22 -7.99
N PRO A 32 -15.22 9.63 -9.25
CA PRO A 32 -16.49 10.18 -9.71
C PRO A 32 -17.67 9.23 -9.45
N GLU A 33 -18.85 9.77 -9.21
CA GLU A 33 -20.08 8.98 -9.04
C GLU A 33 -20.34 8.09 -10.27
N GLY A 34 -20.75 6.85 -10.05
CA GLY A 34 -20.97 5.86 -11.10
C GLY A 34 -19.70 5.22 -11.69
N SER A 35 -18.52 5.49 -11.11
CA SER A 35 -17.29 4.81 -11.49
C SER A 35 -17.39 3.29 -11.35
N LYS A 36 -16.83 2.58 -12.32
CA LYS A 36 -16.82 1.10 -12.31
C LYS A 36 -15.76 0.58 -11.34
N ILE A 37 -15.99 -0.64 -10.84
CA ILE A 37 -15.03 -1.35 -9.98
C ILE A 37 -13.69 -1.53 -10.71
N GLU A 38 -13.71 -1.90 -11.99
CA GLU A 38 -12.48 -2.07 -12.79
C GLU A 38 -11.66 -0.77 -12.90
N ASP A 39 -12.34 0.36 -13.07
CA ASP A 39 -11.66 1.67 -13.15
C ASP A 39 -11.08 2.06 -11.79
N THR A 40 -11.79 1.77 -10.71
CA THR A 40 -11.31 1.96 -9.34
C THR A 40 -10.06 1.13 -9.05
N LEU A 41 -10.03 -0.15 -9.48
CA LEU A 41 -8.86 -1.02 -9.33
C LEU A 41 -7.64 -0.49 -10.11
N LYS A 42 -7.84 0.02 -11.34
CA LYS A 42 -6.77 0.66 -12.13
C LYS A 42 -6.23 1.91 -11.44
N VAL A 43 -7.10 2.74 -10.88
CA VAL A 43 -6.67 3.93 -10.13
C VAL A 43 -5.92 3.52 -8.87
N MET A 44 -6.40 2.50 -8.14
CA MET A 44 -5.72 1.96 -6.96
C MET A 44 -4.29 1.50 -7.27
N GLU A 45 -4.05 0.84 -8.40
CA GLU A 45 -2.69 0.46 -8.83
C GLU A 45 -1.77 1.67 -9.00
N ASN A 46 -2.26 2.73 -9.66
CA ASN A 46 -1.49 3.95 -9.88
C ASN A 46 -1.21 4.69 -8.56
N VAL A 47 -2.20 4.77 -7.67
CA VAL A 47 -2.03 5.38 -6.35
C VAL A 47 -1.03 4.59 -5.50
N ALA A 48 -1.07 3.25 -5.55
CA ALA A 48 -0.09 2.41 -4.86
C ALA A 48 1.35 2.68 -5.33
N ARG A 49 1.58 2.84 -6.64
CA ARG A 49 2.90 3.19 -7.20
C ARG A 49 3.38 4.56 -6.69
N VAL A 50 2.49 5.56 -6.65
CA VAL A 50 2.82 6.89 -6.11
C VAL A 50 3.15 6.80 -4.61
N ALA A 51 2.36 6.08 -3.82
CA ALA A 51 2.60 5.90 -2.40
C ALA A 51 3.95 5.21 -2.12
N GLN A 52 4.30 4.18 -2.90
CA GLN A 52 5.60 3.51 -2.82
C GLN A 52 6.75 4.45 -3.15
N ARG A 53 6.63 5.26 -4.22
CA ARG A 53 7.63 6.26 -4.58
C ARG A 53 7.82 7.28 -3.47
N ASN A 54 6.73 7.84 -2.93
CA ASN A 54 6.78 8.80 -1.84
C ASN A 54 7.49 8.21 -0.61
N ARG A 55 7.18 6.96 -0.23
CA ARG A 55 7.86 6.25 0.85
C ARG A 55 9.36 6.07 0.58
N ALA A 56 9.76 5.81 -0.66
CA ALA A 56 11.17 5.70 -1.03
C ALA A 56 11.89 7.05 -0.91
N GLU A 57 11.31 8.12 -1.45
CA GLU A 57 11.86 9.48 -1.36
C GLU A 57 11.98 9.98 0.08
N GLU A 58 10.99 9.69 0.95
CA GLU A 58 11.08 10.00 2.38
C GLU A 58 12.22 9.23 3.06
N ARG A 59 12.39 7.93 2.74
CA ARG A 59 13.52 7.15 3.26
C ARG A 59 14.87 7.71 2.82
N GLU A 60 14.99 8.18 1.58
CA GLU A 60 16.22 8.81 1.09
C GLU A 60 16.49 10.12 1.83
N LYS A 61 15.49 11.00 1.99
CA LYS A 61 15.63 12.24 2.77
C LYS A 61 16.10 11.98 4.22
N PHE A 62 15.59 10.94 4.88
CA PHE A 62 16.03 10.55 6.22
C PHE A 62 17.36 9.78 6.24
N GLY A 63 17.71 9.06 5.16
CA GLY A 63 18.97 8.33 5.01
C GLY A 63 20.18 9.23 4.74
N PHE A 64 19.98 10.37 4.09
CA PHE A 64 21.05 11.36 3.85
C PHE A 64 21.41 12.18 5.11
N ASN A 65 20.55 12.22 6.13
CA ASN A 65 20.82 12.99 7.35
C ASN A 65 21.70 12.25 8.38
N LYS A 66 22.22 11.05 8.06
CA LYS A 66 23.10 10.27 8.96
C LYS A 66 24.60 10.31 8.59
N LEU A 67 24.97 10.95 7.48
CA LEU A 67 26.38 11.00 7.03
C LEU A 67 27.08 12.35 7.22
N ASN A 68 26.42 13.37 7.79
CA ASN A 68 27.02 14.70 7.98
C ASN A 68 27.09 15.19 9.45
N GLY A 69 26.94 14.30 10.43
CA GLY A 69 26.98 14.65 11.86
C GLY A 69 27.91 13.76 12.67
N GLY A 70 29.22 13.83 12.43
CA GLY A 70 30.17 13.01 13.18
C GLY A 70 31.63 13.25 12.83
N ASN A 71 32.08 14.51 12.83
CA ASN A 71 33.47 14.80 13.16
C ASN A 71 33.51 16.06 14.03
N ALA A 72 33.65 15.83 15.34
CA ALA A 72 34.01 16.84 16.33
C ALA A 72 34.72 16.11 17.48
N ASP A 73 36.05 16.23 17.46
CA ASP A 73 37.01 16.22 18.56
C ASP A 73 37.13 15.00 19.51
N GLY A 74 38.31 14.37 19.45
CA GLY A 74 38.80 13.32 20.36
C GLY A 74 39.95 12.51 19.76
#